data_AF-A0A814H7F4-F1
#
_entry.id   AF-A0A814H7F4-F1
#
_cell.length_a   1.000
_cell.length_b   1.000
_cell.length_c   1.000
_cell.angle_alpha   90.00
_cell.angle_beta   90.00
_cell.angle_gamma   90.00
#
_symmetry.space_group_name_H-M   'P 1'
#
loop_
_entity.id
_entity.type
_entity.pdbx_description
1 polymer ?
#
loop_
_entity_poly.entity_id
_entity_poly.type
_entity_poly.pdbx_seq_one_letter_code
_entity_poly.pdbx_strand_id
1 'polypeptide(L)'
;MNTTGITNLGCPPEWDLLSNTFSQALYIYLTPIIIGIGLCGNILTILVFSRTDLQRQCVCVLTITLAVADSFVLVIPVLMIWLETILKREFSETSIFWCRTHATVNSAIIYRLSLRGIVDITSNITLMLILVCIMHLVCTIPFQSCWLYYQVVQEQENNCEWLKSRAKWRNFTFTIRNINYMLNFFLYSCSSLLFRDELFKLIYLCLFPSTQPNYPAYYYRRNSGYDNTGRRFSLSTLILRRLSRTTEYTNG
;
A
#
# COMPACT_ATOMS: atom_id res chain seq x y z
N MET A 1 36.54 -16.63 -19.21
CA MET A 1 35.18 -16.40 -19.77
C MET A 1 35.21 -15.05 -20.47
N ASN A 2 35.20 -15.07 -21.80
CA ASN A 2 35.33 -13.87 -22.64
C ASN A 2 33.95 -13.20 -22.80
N THR A 3 33.79 -12.02 -22.21
CA THR A 3 32.59 -11.17 -22.28
C THR A 3 32.55 -10.27 -23.53
N THR A 4 33.19 -10.67 -24.63
CA THR A 4 33.34 -9.86 -25.86
C THR A 4 32.25 -10.12 -26.92
N GLY A 5 31.12 -10.74 -26.56
CA GLY A 5 30.12 -11.23 -27.52
C GLY A 5 28.93 -10.32 -27.85
N ILE A 6 28.72 -9.17 -27.18
CA ILE A 6 27.44 -8.42 -27.27
C ILE A 6 27.56 -7.12 -28.08
N THR A 7 28.73 -6.75 -28.61
CA THR A 7 28.91 -5.45 -29.30
C THR A 7 28.41 -5.40 -30.75
N ASN A 8 27.75 -6.44 -31.28
CA ASN A 8 27.32 -6.50 -32.69
C ASN A 8 25.80 -6.37 -32.93
N LEU A 9 25.01 -6.00 -31.91
CA LEU A 9 23.66 -5.48 -32.16
C LEU A 9 23.83 -4.04 -32.63
N GLY A 10 23.75 -3.81 -33.95
CA GLY A 10 23.99 -2.52 -34.63
C GLY A 10 23.02 -1.38 -34.28
N CYS A 11 22.83 -1.08 -33.01
CA CYS A 11 22.08 0.06 -32.51
C CYS A 11 22.93 1.34 -32.65
N PRO A 12 22.44 2.39 -33.33
CA PRO A 12 23.13 3.67 -33.39
C PRO A 12 23.12 4.36 -31.99
N PRO A 13 24.28 4.79 -31.47
CA PRO A 13 24.46 5.21 -30.07
C PRO A 13 23.78 6.53 -29.70
N GLU A 14 23.33 7.33 -30.66
CA GLU A 14 22.95 8.73 -30.44
C GLU A 14 21.51 8.91 -29.96
N TRP A 15 20.56 8.15 -30.51
CA TRP A 15 19.15 8.19 -30.09
C TRP A 15 18.89 7.50 -28.75
N ASP A 16 19.85 6.74 -28.25
CA ASP A 16 19.82 6.02 -26.98
C ASP A 16 19.98 6.91 -25.76
N LEU A 17 20.50 8.12 -25.92
CA LEU A 17 20.73 9.00 -24.79
C LEU A 17 19.42 9.65 -24.30
N LEU A 18 18.63 10.27 -25.19
CA LEU A 18 17.59 11.22 -24.76
C LEU A 18 16.30 10.58 -24.21
N SER A 19 15.86 9.46 -24.78
CA SER A 19 14.61 8.84 -24.33
C SER A 19 14.81 7.83 -23.18
N ASN A 20 16.04 7.35 -23.01
CA ASN A 20 16.40 6.61 -21.80
C ASN A 20 16.61 7.57 -20.63
N THR A 21 17.15 8.77 -20.85
CA THR A 21 17.41 9.71 -19.75
C THR A 21 16.15 10.14 -19.02
N PHE A 22 15.02 10.39 -19.67
CA PHE A 22 13.82 10.82 -18.92
C PHE A 22 13.26 9.71 -18.01
N SER A 23 12.96 8.52 -18.55
CA SER A 23 12.43 7.42 -17.74
C SER A 23 13.43 6.94 -16.69
N GLN A 24 14.72 6.96 -17.00
CA GLN A 24 15.78 6.61 -16.07
C GLN A 24 15.96 7.69 -14.99
N ALA A 25 15.93 8.97 -15.34
CA ALA A 25 15.97 10.07 -14.37
C ALA A 25 14.75 10.01 -13.45
N LEU A 26 13.55 9.81 -14.01
CA LEU A 26 12.34 9.63 -13.21
C LEU A 26 12.51 8.47 -12.22
N TYR A 27 13.00 7.32 -12.68
CA TYR A 27 13.26 6.19 -11.79
C TYR A 27 14.32 6.51 -10.71
N ILE A 28 15.45 7.11 -11.09
CA ILE A 28 16.57 7.44 -10.19
C ILE A 28 16.15 8.43 -9.10
N TYR A 29 15.40 9.47 -9.45
CA TYR A 29 14.98 10.53 -8.52
C TYR A 29 13.71 10.18 -7.75
N LEU A 30 12.74 9.50 -8.37
CA LEU A 30 11.47 9.19 -7.73
C LEU A 30 11.58 8.00 -6.76
N THR A 31 12.43 7.01 -7.05
CA THR A 31 12.61 5.84 -6.18
C THR A 31 13.05 6.19 -4.74
N PRO A 32 14.07 7.03 -4.48
CA PRO A 32 14.44 7.39 -3.11
C PRO A 32 13.34 8.18 -2.39
N ILE A 33 12.56 9.00 -3.12
CA ILE A 33 11.39 9.69 -2.57
C ILE A 33 10.32 8.67 -2.15
N ILE A 34 10.02 7.69 -3.00
CA ILE A 34 9.07 6.60 -2.69
C ILE A 34 9.55 5.80 -1.47
N ILE A 35 10.83 5.45 -1.39
CA ILE A 35 11.39 4.73 -0.24
C ILE A 35 11.26 5.57 1.03
N GLY A 36 11.66 6.85 0.99
CA GLY A 36 11.62 7.74 2.16
C GLY A 36 10.19 7.95 2.69
N ILE A 37 9.26 8.32 1.80
CA ILE A 37 7.86 8.56 2.19
C ILE A 37 7.19 7.24 2.61
N GLY A 38 7.42 6.15 1.87
CA GLY A 38 6.85 4.85 2.17
C GLY A 38 7.31 4.29 3.53
N LEU A 39 8.61 4.35 3.83
CA LEU A 39 9.13 3.91 5.13
C LEU A 39 8.63 4.78 6.28
N CYS A 40 8.65 6.11 6.11
CA CYS A 40 8.11 7.02 7.12
C CYS A 40 6.63 6.73 7.40
N GLY A 41 5.82 6.59 6.35
CA GLY A 41 4.40 6.26 6.44
C GLY A 41 4.15 4.92 7.13
N ASN A 42 4.85 3.86 6.71
CA ASN A 42 4.69 2.53 7.30
C ASN A 42 5.14 2.48 8.77
N ILE A 43 6.21 3.18 9.14
CA ILE A 43 6.64 3.31 10.55
C ILE A 43 5.55 4.02 11.36
N LEU A 44 5.01 5.14 10.87
CA LEU A 44 3.90 5.83 11.53
C LEU A 44 2.67 4.93 11.68
N THR A 45 2.34 4.15 10.66
CA THR A 45 1.25 3.16 10.73
C THR A 45 1.49 2.13 11.84
N ILE A 46 2.71 1.57 11.92
CA ILE A 46 3.08 0.63 12.97
C ILE A 46 2.97 1.30 14.34
N LEU A 47 3.52 2.50 14.52
CA LEU A 47 3.50 3.21 15.82
C LEU A 47 2.08 3.54 16.29
N VAL A 48 1.23 4.04 15.40
CA VAL A 48 -0.17 4.39 15.72
C VAL A 48 -0.96 3.16 16.12
N PHE A 49 -0.89 2.07 15.35
CA PHE A 49 -1.64 0.85 15.64
C PHE A 49 -1.01 -0.03 16.74
N SER A 50 0.26 0.17 17.06
CA SER A 50 0.93 -0.53 18.18
C SER A 50 0.51 -0.02 19.55
N ARG A 51 -0.18 1.12 19.64
CA ARG A 51 -0.76 1.56 20.92
C ARG A 51 -1.84 0.59 21.38
N THR A 52 -1.70 0.12 22.62
CA THR A 52 -2.33 -1.07 23.21
C THR A 52 -3.86 -1.09 23.15
N ASP A 53 -4.51 0.08 23.12
CA ASP A 53 -5.97 0.17 23.10
C ASP A 53 -6.60 -0.20 21.75
N LEU A 54 -5.81 -0.24 20.66
CA LEU A 54 -6.30 -0.57 19.32
C LEU A 54 -5.97 -2.00 18.88
N GLN A 55 -4.95 -2.62 19.47
CA GLN A 55 -4.48 -3.97 19.09
C GLN A 55 -5.54 -5.06 19.25
N ARG A 56 -6.58 -4.83 20.08
CA ARG A 56 -7.69 -5.79 20.25
C ARG A 56 -8.52 -5.99 18.97
N GLN A 57 -8.43 -5.08 17.99
CA GLN A 57 -9.15 -5.24 16.73
C GLN A 57 -8.28 -6.00 15.72
N CYS A 58 -8.83 -7.07 15.14
CA CYS A 58 -8.17 -7.86 14.10
C CYS A 58 -7.66 -7.00 12.93
N VAL A 59 -8.38 -5.92 12.62
CA VAL A 59 -8.03 -4.95 11.56
C VAL A 59 -6.69 -4.27 11.84
N CYS A 60 -6.40 -3.91 13.09
CA CYS A 60 -5.14 -3.25 13.45
C CYS A 60 -3.94 -4.19 13.30
N VAL A 61 -4.11 -5.47 13.65
CA VAL A 61 -3.06 -6.48 13.45
C VAL A 61 -2.78 -6.69 11.96
N LEU A 62 -3.83 -6.71 11.13
CA LEU A 62 -3.71 -6.83 9.68
C LEU A 62 -3.01 -5.61 9.06
N THR A 63 -3.34 -4.39 9.47
CA THR A 63 -2.68 -3.18 8.97
C THR A 63 -1.23 -3.08 9.41
N ILE A 64 -0.90 -3.45 10.65
CA ILE A 64 0.50 -3.54 11.11
C ILE A 64 1.27 -4.56 10.27
N THR A 65 0.72 -5.75 10.07
CA THR A 65 1.37 -6.81 9.28
C THR A 65 1.64 -6.35 7.86
N LEU A 66 0.68 -5.63 7.25
CA LEU A 66 0.81 -5.08 5.91
C LEU A 66 1.88 -3.97 5.85
N ALA A 67 1.90 -3.04 6.80
CA ALA A 67 2.94 -2.00 6.89
C ALA A 67 4.34 -2.59 7.08
N VAL A 68 4.48 -3.65 7.89
CA VAL A 68 5.74 -4.38 8.06
C VAL A 68 6.18 -5.02 6.74
N ALA A 69 5.27 -5.72 6.05
CA ALA A 69 5.57 -6.33 4.76
C ALA A 69 5.99 -5.29 3.71
N ASP A 70 5.28 -4.16 3.63
CA ASP A 70 5.62 -3.07 2.71
C ASP A 70 6.99 -2.45 3.02
N SER A 71 7.33 -2.27 4.30
CA SER A 71 8.67 -1.83 4.71
C SER A 71 9.76 -2.81 4.29
N PHE A 72 9.55 -4.12 4.43
CA PHE A 72 10.51 -5.12 3.95
C PHE A 72 10.70 -5.04 2.43
N VAL A 73 9.62 -4.85 1.67
CA VAL A 73 9.70 -4.70 0.21
C VAL A 73 10.42 -3.41 -0.20
N LEU A 74 10.22 -2.30 0.51
CA LEU A 74 10.93 -1.06 0.23
C LEU A 74 12.42 -1.15 0.56
N VAL A 75 12.79 -1.71 1.73
CA VAL A 75 14.18 -1.77 2.20
C VAL A 75 15.00 -2.81 1.45
N ILE A 76 14.42 -3.95 1.08
CA ILE A 76 15.20 -5.03 0.49
C ILE A 76 15.21 -4.90 -1.04
N PRO A 77 14.19 -5.35 -1.80
CA PRO A 77 14.31 -5.38 -3.25
C PRO A 77 14.36 -3.99 -3.88
N VAL A 78 13.57 -3.01 -3.42
CA VAL A 78 13.51 -1.70 -4.07
C VAL A 78 14.79 -0.90 -3.84
N LEU A 79 15.27 -0.83 -2.59
CA LEU A 79 16.54 -0.17 -2.27
C LEU A 79 17.73 -0.88 -2.93
N MET A 80 17.77 -2.22 -2.94
CA MET A 80 18.86 -2.97 -3.57
C MET A 80 18.95 -2.72 -5.07
N ILE A 81 17.81 -2.76 -5.79
CA ILE A 81 17.78 -2.49 -7.24
C ILE A 81 18.19 -1.04 -7.53
N TRP A 82 17.75 -0.10 -6.69
CA TRP A 82 18.15 1.29 -6.82
C TRP A 82 19.65 1.48 -6.56
N LEU A 83 20.21 0.84 -5.52
CA LEU A 83 21.64 0.87 -5.21
C LEU A 83 22.47 0.23 -6.33
N GLU A 84 22.04 -0.89 -6.90
CA GLU A 84 22.67 -1.51 -8.07
C GLU A 84 22.71 -0.54 -9.26
N THR A 85 21.62 0.19 -9.49
CA THR A 85 21.54 1.20 -10.56
C THR A 85 22.52 2.35 -10.34
N ILE A 86 22.69 2.82 -9.10
CA ILE A 86 23.60 3.93 -8.76
C ILE A 86 25.06 3.48 -8.75
N LEU A 87 25.35 2.32 -8.14
CA LEU A 87 26.71 1.82 -7.94
C LEU A 87 27.27 1.10 -9.18
N LYS A 88 26.44 0.82 -10.19
CA LYS A 88 26.80 0.02 -11.39
C LYS A 88 27.49 -1.30 -11.03
N ARG A 89 27.12 -1.88 -9.88
CA ARG A 89 27.69 -3.11 -9.35
C ARG A 89 26.62 -4.19 -9.38
N GLU A 90 26.94 -5.32 -10.00
CA GLU A 90 26.01 -6.43 -10.14
C GLU A 90 25.78 -7.11 -8.78
N PHE A 91 24.57 -6.95 -8.24
CA PHE A 91 24.07 -7.72 -7.07
C PHE A 91 23.09 -8.83 -7.51
N SER A 92 23.04 -9.06 -8.83
CA SER A 92 22.01 -9.78 -9.59
C SER A 92 21.68 -11.20 -9.09
N GLU A 93 22.64 -11.93 -8.49
CA GLU A 93 22.38 -13.29 -8.01
C GLU A 93 21.32 -13.36 -6.90
N THR A 94 21.10 -12.27 -6.17
CA THR A 94 20.06 -12.22 -5.12
C THR A 94 18.63 -12.09 -5.68
N SER A 95 18.46 -11.70 -6.94
CA SER A 95 17.16 -11.30 -7.51
C SER A 95 16.12 -12.43 -7.65
N ILE A 96 16.56 -13.66 -7.95
CA ILE A 96 15.65 -14.82 -8.15
C ILE A 96 14.98 -15.22 -6.83
N PHE A 97 15.74 -15.23 -5.73
CA PHE A 97 15.22 -15.52 -4.40
C PHE A 97 14.16 -14.50 -3.99
N TRP A 98 14.42 -13.21 -4.22
CA TRP A 98 13.49 -12.13 -3.90
C TRP A 98 12.22 -12.17 -4.75
N CYS A 99 12.33 -12.51 -6.02
CA CYS A 99 11.18 -12.64 -6.92
C CYS A 99 10.21 -13.73 -6.43
N ARG A 100 10.72 -14.93 -6.12
CA ARG A 100 9.91 -16.03 -5.58
C ARG A 100 9.31 -15.69 -4.22
N THR A 101 10.12 -15.13 -3.32
CA THR A 101 9.67 -14.76 -1.97
C THR A 101 8.57 -13.69 -2.02
N HIS A 102 8.74 -12.64 -2.84
CA HIS A 102 7.75 -11.56 -3.00
C HIS A 102 6.40 -12.07 -3.52
N ALA A 103 6.42 -12.94 -4.54
CA ALA A 103 5.20 -13.53 -5.09
C ALA A 103 4.44 -14.36 -4.05
N THR A 104 5.15 -15.18 -3.26
CA THR A 104 4.52 -16.02 -2.22
C THR A 104 3.98 -15.23 -1.04
N VAL A 105 4.73 -14.24 -0.55
CA VAL A 105 4.34 -13.46 0.64
C VAL A 105 3.13 -12.57 0.34
N ASN A 106 3.15 -11.84 -0.78
CA ASN A 106 2.05 -10.94 -1.11
C ASN A 106 0.75 -11.69 -1.42
N SER A 107 0.83 -12.80 -2.18
CA SER A 107 -0.35 -13.62 -2.47
C SER A 107 -0.94 -14.24 -1.20
N ALA A 108 -0.10 -14.73 -0.28
CA ALA A 108 -0.56 -15.30 0.99
C ALA A 108 -1.23 -14.24 1.90
N ILE A 109 -0.67 -13.03 1.98
CA ILE A 109 -1.24 -11.93 2.78
C ILE A 109 -2.59 -11.51 2.19
N ILE A 110 -2.67 -11.27 0.88
CA ILE A 110 -3.91 -10.85 0.21
C ILE A 110 -4.98 -11.94 0.38
N TYR A 111 -4.65 -13.20 0.16
CA TYR A 111 -5.60 -14.29 0.34
C TYR A 111 -6.13 -14.37 1.77
N ARG A 112 -5.25 -14.24 2.78
CA ARG A 112 -5.66 -14.22 4.20
C ARG A 112 -6.48 -12.97 4.55
N LEU A 113 -6.18 -11.81 3.95
CA LEU A 113 -6.96 -10.58 4.09
C LEU A 113 -8.36 -10.76 3.51
N SER A 114 -8.47 -11.31 2.29
CA SER A 114 -9.74 -11.60 1.64
C SER A 114 -10.57 -12.62 2.42
N LEU A 115 -9.95 -13.66 2.98
CA LEU A 115 -10.66 -14.70 3.72
C LEU A 115 -11.17 -14.22 5.09
N ARG A 116 -10.38 -13.42 5.83
CA ARG A 116 -10.79 -12.88 7.14
C ARG A 116 -11.68 -11.64 7.05
N GLY A 117 -11.57 -10.86 5.97
CA GLY A 117 -12.36 -9.65 5.77
C GLY A 117 -13.85 -9.89 5.51
N ILE A 118 -14.23 -11.10 5.12
CA ILE A 118 -15.61 -11.43 4.73
C ILE A 118 -16.54 -11.68 5.93
N VAL A 119 -16.02 -12.04 7.11
CA VAL A 119 -16.87 -12.64 8.14
C VAL A 119 -17.49 -11.66 9.14
N ASP A 120 -16.90 -10.49 9.44
CA ASP A 120 -17.55 -9.54 10.38
C ASP A 120 -16.93 -8.16 10.33
N ILE A 121 -17.40 -7.25 9.47
CA ILE A 121 -16.84 -5.89 9.40
C ILE A 121 -17.90 -4.80 9.12
N THR A 122 -17.82 -3.73 9.90
CA THR A 122 -18.53 -2.44 9.74
C THR A 122 -18.23 -1.78 8.40
N SER A 123 -19.24 -1.21 7.73
CA SER A 123 -19.16 -0.64 6.36
C SER A 123 -17.94 0.23 6.07
N ASN A 124 -17.47 1.01 7.05
CA ASN A 124 -16.38 1.96 6.88
C ASN A 124 -14.99 1.29 6.78
N ILE A 125 -14.77 0.21 7.53
CA ILE A 125 -13.50 -0.53 7.46
C ILE A 125 -13.45 -1.35 6.17
N THR A 126 -14.57 -1.94 5.77
CA THR A 126 -14.68 -2.66 4.49
C THR A 126 -14.36 -1.73 3.32
N LEU A 127 -14.84 -0.49 3.35
CA LEU A 127 -14.51 0.53 2.34
C LEU A 127 -13.00 0.80 2.28
N MET A 128 -12.33 0.95 3.42
CA MET A 128 -10.87 1.13 3.47
C MET A 128 -10.14 -0.06 2.83
N LEU A 129 -10.51 -1.30 3.19
CA LEU A 129 -9.88 -2.51 2.64
C LEU A 129 -10.13 -2.65 1.13
N ILE A 130 -11.33 -2.33 0.67
CA ILE A 130 -11.67 -2.31 -0.76
C ILE A 130 -10.82 -1.28 -1.50
N LEU A 131 -10.67 -0.07 -0.96
CA LEU A 131 -9.82 0.96 -1.57
C LEU A 131 -8.36 0.51 -1.67
N VAL A 132 -7.81 -0.12 -0.62
CA VAL A 132 -6.46 -0.68 -0.65
C VAL A 132 -6.33 -1.77 -1.72
N CYS A 133 -7.32 -2.66 -1.84
CA CYS A 133 -7.31 -3.69 -2.87
C CYS A 133 -7.38 -3.12 -4.29
N ILE A 134 -8.26 -2.14 -4.53
CA ILE A 134 -8.38 -1.47 -5.83
C ILE A 134 -7.07 -0.78 -6.19
N MET A 135 -6.49 -0.02 -5.27
CA MET A 135 -5.22 0.68 -5.50
C MET A 135 -4.08 -0.31 -5.78
N HIS A 136 -4.03 -1.41 -5.03
CA HIS A 136 -3.07 -2.48 -5.28
C HIS A 136 -3.22 -3.07 -6.67
N LEU A 137 -4.45 -3.40 -7.11
CA LEU A 137 -4.70 -3.93 -8.45
C LEU A 137 -4.29 -2.93 -9.53
N VAL A 138 -4.69 -1.67 -9.41
CA VAL A 138 -4.36 -0.61 -10.37
C VAL A 138 -2.85 -0.40 -10.49
N CYS A 139 -2.11 -0.46 -9.38
CA CYS A 139 -0.67 -0.26 -9.40
C CYS A 139 0.13 -1.51 -9.81
N THR A 140 -0.39 -2.72 -9.60
CA THR A 140 0.35 -3.97 -9.84
C THR A 140 0.03 -4.62 -11.18
N ILE A 141 -1.21 -4.53 -11.67
CA ILE A 141 -1.62 -5.12 -12.94
C ILE A 141 -0.74 -4.62 -14.10
N PRO A 142 -0.45 -3.32 -14.28
CA PRO A 142 0.36 -2.87 -15.40
C PRO A 142 1.74 -3.52 -15.44
N PHE A 143 2.38 -3.69 -14.28
CA PHE A 143 3.68 -4.35 -14.18
C PHE A 143 3.60 -5.83 -14.55
N GLN A 144 2.61 -6.56 -14.04
CA GLN A 144 2.44 -7.99 -14.34
C GLN A 144 2.05 -8.22 -15.81
N SER A 145 1.19 -7.38 -16.37
CA SER A 145 0.80 -7.42 -17.77
C SER A 145 1.98 -7.15 -18.70
N CYS A 146 2.80 -6.13 -18.41
CA CYS A 146 4.03 -5.89 -19.16
C CYS A 146 5.00 -7.07 -19.06
N TRP A 147 5.21 -7.61 -17.85
CA TRP A 147 6.08 -8.76 -17.64
C TRP A 147 5.63 -9.97 -18.47
N LEU A 148 4.34 -10.33 -18.38
CA LEU A 148 3.76 -11.45 -19.13
C LEU A 148 3.85 -11.23 -20.64
N TYR A 149 3.51 -10.04 -21.12
CA TYR A 149 3.61 -9.69 -22.54
C TYR A 149 5.03 -9.92 -23.09
N TYR A 150 6.06 -9.42 -22.39
CA TYR A 150 7.45 -9.59 -22.82
C TYR A 150 7.97 -11.02 -22.66
N GLN A 151 7.37 -11.82 -21.77
CA GLN A 151 7.72 -13.24 -21.64
C GLN A 151 7.13 -14.09 -22.78
N VAL A 152 5.93 -13.74 -23.25
CA VAL A 152 5.27 -14.45 -24.36
C VAL A 152 5.86 -14.05 -25.71
N VAL A 153 6.17 -12.77 -25.91
CA VAL A 153 6.75 -12.26 -27.16
C VAL A 153 8.27 -12.37 -27.13
N GLN A 154 8.80 -13.59 -27.10
CA GLN A 154 10.24 -13.86 -27.04
C GLN A 154 10.98 -13.68 -28.38
N GLU A 155 10.27 -13.66 -29.52
CA GLU A 155 10.90 -13.80 -30.85
C GLU A 155 11.59 -12.55 -31.43
N GLN A 156 11.60 -11.40 -30.75
CA GLN A 156 12.18 -10.15 -31.29
C GLN A 156 13.47 -9.66 -30.60
N GLU A 157 14.31 -10.56 -30.08
CA GLU A 157 15.56 -10.17 -29.39
C GLU A 157 16.54 -9.38 -30.27
N ASN A 158 16.43 -9.47 -31.60
CA ASN A 158 17.30 -8.74 -32.53
C ASN A 158 16.85 -7.31 -32.84
N ASN A 159 15.66 -6.87 -32.40
CA ASN A 159 15.18 -5.52 -32.67
C ASN A 159 15.54 -4.55 -31.53
N CYS A 160 16.44 -3.61 -31.82
CA CYS A 160 16.90 -2.59 -30.88
C CYS A 160 15.76 -1.74 -30.31
N GLU A 161 14.79 -1.36 -31.14
CA GLU A 161 13.66 -0.53 -30.71
C GLU A 161 12.78 -1.26 -29.69
N TRP A 162 12.65 -2.58 -29.85
CA TRP A 162 11.90 -3.43 -28.94
C TRP A 162 12.57 -3.50 -27.57
N LEU A 163 13.89 -3.73 -27.51
CA LEU A 163 14.66 -3.77 -26.25
C LEU A 163 14.54 -2.44 -25.48
N LYS A 164 14.62 -1.33 -26.21
CA LYS A 164 14.49 0.02 -25.65
C LYS A 164 13.09 0.30 -25.11
N SER A 165 12.06 -0.06 -25.88
CA SER A 165 10.66 0.04 -25.45
C SER A 165 10.42 -0.81 -24.19
N ARG A 166 10.94 -2.04 -24.17
CA ARG A 166 10.89 -2.95 -23.03
C ARG A 166 11.53 -2.35 -21.77
N ALA A 167 12.72 -1.77 -21.89
CA ALA A 167 13.39 -1.13 -20.75
C ALA A 167 12.59 0.05 -20.18
N LYS A 168 12.03 0.91 -21.05
CA LYS A 168 11.19 2.04 -20.65
C LYS A 168 9.92 1.61 -19.93
N TRP A 169 9.16 0.70 -20.53
CA TRP A 169 7.91 0.19 -19.93
C TRP A 169 8.16 -0.54 -18.62
N ARG A 170 9.26 -1.30 -18.52
CA ARG A 170 9.66 -1.93 -17.26
C ARG A 170 9.93 -0.91 -16.17
N ASN A 171 10.75 0.11 -16.42
CA ASN A 171 11.06 1.13 -15.42
C ASN A 171 9.81 1.92 -15.01
N PHE A 172 8.96 2.28 -15.97
CA PHE A 172 7.71 2.99 -15.72
C PHE A 172 6.74 2.18 -14.85
N THR A 173 6.41 0.95 -15.27
CA THR A 173 5.47 0.09 -14.53
C THR A 173 6.02 -0.35 -13.18
N PHE A 174 7.33 -0.56 -13.06
CA PHE A 174 7.99 -0.84 -11.78
C PHE A 174 7.88 0.34 -10.82
N THR A 175 8.01 1.57 -11.33
CA THR A 175 7.83 2.79 -10.52
C THR A 175 6.39 2.91 -10.04
N ILE A 176 5.40 2.70 -10.92
CA ILE A 176 3.97 2.67 -10.55
C ILE A 176 3.70 1.64 -9.47
N ARG A 177 4.25 0.44 -9.61
CA ARG A 177 4.12 -0.62 -8.61
C ARG A 177 4.69 -0.20 -7.26
N ASN A 178 5.85 0.48 -7.24
CA ASN A 178 6.47 0.92 -6.00
C ASN A 178 5.71 2.07 -5.32
N ILE A 179 5.03 2.93 -6.10
CA ILE A 179 4.14 3.97 -5.56
C ILE A 179 3.04 3.35 -4.69
N ASN A 180 2.58 2.12 -4.98
CA ASN A 180 1.59 1.43 -4.14
C ASN A 180 2.00 1.34 -2.66
N TYR A 181 3.28 1.00 -2.40
CA TYR A 181 3.80 0.86 -1.03
C TYR A 181 3.84 2.20 -0.28
N MET A 182 3.94 3.31 -1.01
CA MET A 182 3.85 4.66 -0.44
C MET A 182 2.39 5.07 -0.20
N LEU A 183 1.48 4.71 -1.11
CA LEU A 183 0.07 5.11 -1.05
C LEU A 183 -0.71 4.45 0.08
N ASN A 184 -0.31 3.26 0.53
CA ASN A 184 -0.97 2.56 1.63
C ASN A 184 -1.11 3.44 2.89
N PHE A 185 -0.05 4.16 3.29
CA PHE A 185 -0.11 5.12 4.40
C PHE A 185 -1.17 6.21 4.20
N PHE A 186 -1.24 6.80 3.01
CA PHE A 186 -2.22 7.85 2.69
C PHE A 186 -3.65 7.30 2.70
N LEU A 187 -3.85 6.09 2.18
CA LEU A 187 -5.16 5.43 2.21
C LEU A 187 -5.63 5.19 3.65
N TYR A 188 -4.75 4.72 4.55
CA TYR A 188 -5.08 4.58 5.96
C TYR A 188 -5.38 5.94 6.62
N SER A 189 -4.55 6.93 6.34
CA SER A 189 -4.66 8.28 6.90
C SER A 189 -5.96 8.98 6.49
N CYS A 190 -6.36 8.87 5.22
CA CYS A 190 -7.57 9.52 4.72
C CYS A 190 -8.84 8.75 5.09
N SER A 191 -8.79 7.41 5.11
CA SER A 191 -10.00 6.59 5.25
C SER A 191 -10.41 6.35 6.70
N SER A 192 -9.45 6.32 7.65
CA SER A 192 -9.74 5.98 9.05
C SER A 192 -9.76 7.24 9.94
N LEU A 193 -10.94 7.61 10.44
CA LEU A 193 -11.08 8.65 11.47
C LEU A 193 -10.28 8.31 12.73
N LEU A 194 -10.36 7.05 13.15
CA LEU A 194 -9.68 6.53 14.32
C LEU A 194 -8.15 6.61 14.19
N PHE A 195 -7.62 6.38 12.98
CA PHE A 195 -6.19 6.56 12.72
C PHE A 195 -5.78 8.02 12.84
N ARG A 196 -6.56 8.95 12.28
CA ARG A 196 -6.28 10.38 12.35
C ARG A 196 -6.25 10.89 13.78
N ASP A 197 -7.23 10.51 14.59
CA ASP A 197 -7.30 10.93 15.99
C ASP A 197 -6.06 10.47 16.78
N GLU A 198 -5.64 9.21 16.60
CA GLU A 198 -4.44 8.70 17.26
C GLU A 198 -3.14 9.28 16.69
N LEU A 199 -3.07 9.52 15.38
CA LEU A 199 -1.93 10.18 14.75
C LEU A 199 -1.76 11.61 15.29
N PHE A 200 -2.85 12.39 15.40
CA PHE A 200 -2.80 13.72 15.98
C PHE A 200 -2.35 13.69 17.44
N LYS A 201 -2.83 12.75 18.25
CA LYS A 201 -2.35 12.56 19.63
C LYS A 201 -0.86 12.24 19.68
N LEU A 202 -0.38 11.38 18.78
CA LEU A 202 1.03 11.01 18.70
C LEU A 202 1.90 12.21 18.29
N ILE A 203 1.49 12.95 17.25
CA ILE A 203 2.18 14.17 16.81
C ILE A 203 2.19 15.22 17.92
N TYR A 204 1.06 15.44 18.59
CA TYR A 204 0.96 16.40 19.70
C TYR A 204 1.87 16.01 20.87
N LEU A 205 1.90 14.74 21.24
CA LEU A 205 2.77 14.21 22.29
C LEU A 205 4.26 14.34 21.93
N CYS A 206 4.62 14.17 20.66
CA CYS A 206 6.00 14.36 20.19
C CYS A 206 6.40 15.84 20.10
N LEU A 207 5.49 16.74 19.71
CA LEU A 207 5.77 18.18 19.55
C LEU A 207 5.71 18.96 20.86
N PHE A 208 4.88 18.55 21.82
CA PHE A 208 4.66 19.26 23.08
C PHE A 208 4.83 18.36 24.31
N PRO A 209 6.04 17.77 24.52
CA PRO A 209 6.28 16.84 25.62
C PRO A 209 6.17 17.48 27.02
N SER A 210 6.36 18.79 27.13
CA SER A 210 6.40 19.55 28.39
C SER A 210 5.02 19.91 28.95
N THR A 211 3.98 19.92 28.12
CA THR A 211 2.58 20.01 28.54
C THR A 211 2.01 18.59 28.61
N GLN A 212 2.45 17.81 29.58
CA GLN A 212 1.65 16.69 30.08
C GLN A 212 0.63 17.33 31.02
N PRO A 213 -0.60 17.70 30.58
CA PRO A 213 -1.67 17.87 31.56
C PRO A 213 -1.73 16.57 32.36
N ASN A 214 -2.09 16.64 33.63
CA ASN A 214 -2.60 15.51 34.38
C ASN A 214 -3.79 14.95 33.60
N TYR A 215 -3.52 14.12 32.59
CA TYR A 215 -4.54 13.45 31.82
C TYR A 215 -5.16 12.50 32.84
N PRO A 216 -6.40 12.79 33.30
CA PRO A 216 -7.08 11.83 34.15
C PRO A 216 -7.05 10.52 33.37
N ALA A 217 -6.53 9.46 33.99
CA ALA A 217 -6.41 8.14 33.39
C ALA A 217 -7.64 7.94 32.52
N TYR A 218 -7.44 7.96 31.20
CA TYR A 218 -8.51 7.91 30.22
C TYR A 218 -9.10 6.51 30.34
N TYR A 219 -9.98 6.33 31.32
CA TYR A 219 -10.89 5.22 31.40
C TYR A 219 -11.69 5.31 30.11
N TYR A 220 -11.33 4.39 29.23
CA TYR A 220 -11.77 4.29 27.87
C TYR A 220 -13.30 4.15 27.85
N ARG A 221 -14.02 5.28 27.81
CA ARG A 221 -15.48 5.34 27.63
C ARG A 221 -15.82 5.01 26.17
N ARG A 222 -15.28 3.93 25.61
CA ARG A 222 -15.71 3.34 24.33
C ARG A 222 -16.89 2.37 24.56
N ASN A 223 -17.79 2.71 25.48
CA ASN A 223 -19.00 1.94 25.79
C ASN A 223 -20.31 2.71 25.53
N SER A 224 -20.30 3.85 24.81
CA SER A 224 -21.56 4.61 24.61
C SER A 224 -21.78 5.21 23.21
N GLY A 225 -20.78 5.24 22.33
CA GLY A 225 -20.90 5.91 21.02
C GLY A 225 -21.25 4.99 19.85
N TYR A 226 -20.66 3.79 19.79
CA TYR A 226 -20.90 2.83 18.71
C TYR A 226 -22.06 1.86 19.01
N ASP A 227 -22.47 1.71 20.28
CA ASP A 227 -23.65 0.92 20.64
C ASP A 227 -24.98 1.56 20.22
N ASN A 228 -24.98 2.86 19.90
CA ASN A 228 -26.19 3.56 19.44
C ASN A 228 -26.32 3.64 17.91
N THR A 229 -25.30 3.26 17.15
CA THR A 229 -25.43 3.01 15.69
C THR A 229 -25.59 1.52 15.36
N GLY A 230 -25.37 0.65 16.35
CA GLY A 230 -25.62 -0.79 16.32
C GLY A 230 -27.03 -1.23 16.76
N ARG A 231 -27.90 -0.33 17.22
CA ARG A 231 -29.34 -0.57 17.07
C ARG A 231 -29.64 -0.47 15.57
N ARG A 232 -29.49 -1.60 14.88
CA ARG A 232 -30.43 -1.97 13.82
C ARG A 232 -31.81 -1.78 14.44
N PHE A 233 -32.39 -0.60 14.26
CA PHE A 233 -33.83 -0.51 14.16
C PHE A 233 -34.13 -1.46 13.01
N SER A 234 -34.54 -2.68 13.34
CA SER A 234 -35.22 -3.52 12.38
C SER A 234 -36.24 -2.61 11.71
N LEU A 235 -36.34 -2.69 10.38
CA LEU A 235 -37.33 -1.90 9.63
C LEU A 235 -38.70 -1.98 10.33
N SER A 236 -39.02 -3.15 10.91
CA SER A 236 -40.18 -3.39 11.77
C SER A 236 -40.30 -2.42 12.96
N THR A 237 -39.23 -2.13 13.70
CA THR A 237 -39.22 -1.23 14.86
C THR A 237 -39.37 0.24 14.45
N LEU A 238 -38.89 0.63 13.26
CA LEU A 238 -39.09 1.98 12.69
C LEU A 238 -40.52 2.16 12.16
N ILE A 239 -41.09 1.12 11.56
CA ILE A 239 -42.49 1.07 11.12
C ILE A 239 -43.44 1.09 12.33
N LEU A 240 -43.16 0.30 13.38
CA LEU A 240 -43.93 0.30 14.63
C LEU A 240 -43.94 1.67 15.31
N ARG A 241 -42.81 2.39 15.33
CA ARG A 241 -42.74 3.75 15.88
C ARG A 241 -43.49 4.79 15.05
N ARG A 242 -43.66 4.59 13.74
CA ARG A 242 -44.50 5.46 12.91
C ARG A 242 -45.98 5.14 13.08
N LEU A 243 -46.35 3.86 13.17
CA LEU A 243 -47.73 3.43 13.38
C LEU A 243 -48.27 3.80 14.78
N SER A 244 -47.43 3.77 15.81
CA SER A 244 -47.84 4.18 17.16
C SER A 244 -48.10 5.68 17.30
N ARG A 245 -47.58 6.52 16.38
CA ARG A 245 -47.85 7.97 16.38
C ARG A 245 -49.14 8.33 15.65
N THR A 246 -49.65 7.47 14.78
CA THR A 246 -50.92 7.71 14.08
C THR A 246 -52.16 7.38 14.90
N THR A 247 -52.03 6.61 15.99
CA THR A 247 -53.15 6.23 16.85
C THR A 247 -53.58 7.29 17.87
N GLU A 248 -52.80 8.36 18.07
CA GLU A 248 -53.17 9.43 19.03
C GLU A 248 -54.06 10.55 18.44
N TYR A 249 -54.33 10.54 17.13
CA TYR A 249 -55.06 11.65 16.46
C TYR A 249 -56.53 11.37 16.15
N THR A 250 -57.14 10.31 16.70
CA THR A 250 -58.55 9.95 16.43
C THR A 250 -59.48 9.94 17.65
N ASN A 251 -59.02 10.40 18.82
CA ASN A 251 -59.85 10.56 20.02
C ASN A 251 -59.87 12.01 20.51
N GLY A 252 -60.25 12.94 19.64
CA GLY A 252 -60.51 14.34 19.94
C GLY A 252 -61.58 14.89 19.01
#